data_AF-A0A9E2UTM4-F1
#
_entry.id   AF-A0A9E2UTM4-F1
#
_cell.length_a   1.000
_cell.length_b   1.000
_cell.length_c   1.000
_cell.angle_alpha   90.00
_cell.angle_beta   90.00
_cell.angle_gamma   90.00
#
_symmetry.space_group_name_H-M   'P 1'
#
loop_
_entity.id
_entity.type
_entity.pdbx_description
1 polymer ?
#
loop_
_entity_poly.entity_id
_entity_poly.type
_entity_poly.pdbx_seq_one_letter_code
_entity_poly.pdbx_strand_id
1 'polypeptide(L)'
;MEKRITAKLRLFSKSRLIFLGLVVLAFSVRSIYFSQTAGFIQPGAGSDSYFYLQWAKDIVRGNFLGKDVFYALPVYPYFLSLAYLFSEGEVFALILIQILIGALNCGLIYLLGRRLFNSQVGIIASLIACAYPMFIFYDRMLLPASLAIFLGLLSA
;
A
#
# COMPACT_ATOMS: atom_id res chain seq x y z
N MET A 1 3.74 38.79 -16.07
CA MET A 1 2.80 37.65 -15.99
C MET A 1 3.52 36.31 -16.22
N GLU A 2 4.38 36.18 -17.23
CA GLU A 2 5.18 34.96 -17.52
C GLU A 2 6.02 34.40 -16.36
N LYS A 3 6.74 35.25 -15.61
CA LYS A 3 7.60 34.80 -14.49
C LYS A 3 6.83 34.07 -13.38
N ARG A 4 5.54 34.38 -13.18
CA ARG A 4 4.69 33.70 -12.18
C ARG A 4 4.18 32.34 -12.70
N ILE A 5 3.93 32.23 -14.00
CA ILE A 5 3.47 30.99 -14.64
C ILE A 5 4.58 29.95 -14.66
N THR A 6 5.80 30.35 -15.05
CA THR A 6 6.98 29.48 -15.05
C THR A 6 7.38 29.01 -13.64
N ALA A 7 7.26 29.87 -12.63
CA ALA A 7 7.48 29.49 -11.23
C ALA A 7 6.45 28.46 -10.72
N LYS A 8 5.16 28.64 -11.04
CA LYS A 8 4.11 27.66 -10.71
C LYS A 8 4.34 26.31 -11.39
N LEU A 9 4.70 26.30 -12.67
CA LEU A 9 5.01 25.09 -13.42
C LEU A 9 6.22 24.34 -12.84
N ARG A 10 7.28 25.06 -12.46
CA ARG A 10 8.47 24.47 -11.78
C ARG A 10 8.15 23.93 -10.38
N LEU A 11 7.33 24.62 -9.60
CA LEU A 11 6.89 24.10 -8.29
C LEU A 11 6.06 22.83 -8.44
N PHE A 12 5.20 22.79 -9.45
CA PHE A 12 4.37 21.63 -9.76
C PHE A 12 5.19 20.42 -10.27
N SER A 13 6.28 20.64 -11.01
CA SER A 13 7.19 19.55 -11.39
C SER A 13 8.02 19.07 -10.20
N LYS A 14 8.54 19.98 -9.36
CA LYS A 14 9.35 19.63 -8.20
C LYS A 14 8.57 18.79 -7.19
N SER A 15 7.31 19.12 -6.90
CA SER A 15 6.49 18.32 -5.99
C SER A 15 6.18 16.92 -6.53
N ARG A 16 6.00 16.78 -7.86
CA ARG A 16 5.82 15.46 -8.49
C ARG A 16 7.09 14.63 -8.39
N LEU A 17 8.25 15.23 -8.61
CA LEU A 17 9.54 14.54 -8.45
C LEU A 17 9.78 14.12 -6.99
N ILE A 18 9.44 14.97 -6.01
CA ILE A 18 9.52 14.63 -4.59
C ILE A 18 8.60 13.46 -4.26
N PHE A 19 7.33 13.52 -4.69
CA PHE A 19 6.37 12.44 -4.50
C PHE A 19 6.88 11.12 -5.09
N LEU A 20 7.31 11.12 -6.36
CA LEU A 20 7.83 9.93 -7.02
C LEU A 20 9.09 9.41 -6.33
N GLY A 21 10.01 10.30 -5.93
CA GLY A 21 11.21 9.93 -5.18
C GLY A 21 10.90 9.26 -3.84
N LEU A 22 9.89 9.75 -3.12
CA LEU A 22 9.45 9.17 -1.84
C LEU A 22 8.77 7.81 -2.04
N VAL A 23 7.92 7.66 -3.07
CA VAL A 23 7.30 6.38 -3.40
C VAL A 23 8.35 5.35 -3.83
N VAL A 24 9.31 5.73 -4.67
CA VAL A 24 10.41 4.85 -5.10
C VAL A 24 11.29 4.46 -3.91
N LEU A 25 11.59 5.40 -3.01
CA LEU A 25 12.32 5.12 -1.77
C LEU A 25 11.54 4.11 -0.90
N ALA A 26 10.26 4.38 -0.66
CA ALA A 26 9.38 3.54 0.15
C ALA A 26 9.28 2.11 -0.42
N PHE A 27 9.10 2.01 -1.74
CA PHE A 27 9.05 0.74 -2.47
C PHE A 27 10.38 0.00 -2.34
N SER A 28 11.51 0.67 -2.59
CA SER A 28 12.85 0.07 -2.47
C SER A 28 13.10 -0.50 -1.08
N VAL A 29 12.81 0.25 -0.02
CA VAL A 29 12.97 -0.20 1.37
C VAL A 29 12.13 -1.46 1.65
N ARG A 30 10.87 -1.47 1.21
CA ARG A 30 9.96 -2.61 1.40
C ARG A 30 10.36 -3.82 0.58
N SER A 31 10.82 -3.62 -0.65
CA SER A 31 11.32 -4.70 -1.51
C SER A 31 12.60 -5.34 -0.94
N ILE A 32 13.49 -4.54 -0.33
CA ILE A 32 14.68 -5.06 0.37
C ILE A 32 14.24 -5.90 1.59
N TYR A 33 13.31 -5.40 2.40
CA TYR A 33 12.80 -6.15 3.54
C TYR A 33 12.09 -7.45 3.10
N PHE A 34 11.33 -7.40 2.01
CA PHE A 34 10.65 -8.55 1.45
C PHE A 34 11.64 -9.59 0.93
N SER A 35 12.71 -9.19 0.25
CA SER A 35 13.74 -10.12 -0.24
C SER A 35 14.49 -10.81 0.90
N GLN A 36 14.79 -10.08 1.98
CA GLN A 36 15.40 -10.64 3.20
C GLN A 36 14.52 -11.69 3.88
N THR A 37 13.21 -11.65 3.63
CA THR A 37 12.24 -12.48 4.31
C THR A 37 11.49 -13.43 3.37
N ALA A 38 11.92 -13.53 2.11
CA ALA A 38 11.27 -14.31 1.04
C ALA A 38 11.08 -15.80 1.39
N GLY A 39 11.88 -16.36 2.32
CA GLY A 39 11.67 -17.71 2.84
C GLY A 39 10.33 -17.93 3.56
N PHE A 40 9.63 -16.86 3.95
CA PHE A 40 8.37 -16.91 4.71
C PHE A 40 7.18 -16.30 3.95
N ILE A 41 7.14 -16.42 2.61
CA ILE A 41 6.06 -15.83 1.78
C ILE A 41 4.69 -16.43 2.10
N GLN A 42 4.64 -17.72 2.40
CA GLN A 42 3.36 -18.40 2.64
C GLN A 42 2.83 -18.10 4.04
N PRO A 43 1.58 -17.64 4.18
CA PRO A 43 0.95 -17.45 5.47
C PRO A 43 0.90 -18.78 6.25
N GLY A 44 1.29 -18.75 7.52
CA GLY A 44 1.16 -19.91 8.40
C GLY A 44 -0.31 -20.32 8.56
N ALA A 45 -0.58 -21.63 8.58
CA ALA A 45 -1.92 -22.16 8.80
C ALA A 45 -2.51 -21.62 10.12
N GLY A 46 -3.77 -21.17 10.07
CA GLY A 46 -4.46 -20.57 11.22
C GLY A 46 -4.13 -19.09 11.48
N SER A 47 -3.24 -18.46 10.72
CA SER A 47 -3.01 -17.01 10.80
C SER A 47 -4.13 -16.23 10.10
N ASP A 48 -4.31 -14.96 10.50
CA ASP A 48 -5.24 -14.05 9.83
C ASP A 48 -4.91 -13.86 8.35
N SER A 49 -3.63 -13.81 7.99
CA SER A 49 -3.20 -13.76 6.58
C SER A 49 -3.61 -15.00 5.80
N TYR A 50 -3.56 -16.18 6.41
CA TYR A 50 -4.06 -17.41 5.80
C TYR A 50 -5.57 -17.34 5.60
N PHE A 51 -6.32 -16.88 6.62
CA PHE A 51 -7.77 -16.71 6.55
C PHE A 51 -8.19 -15.79 5.39
N TYR A 52 -7.60 -14.60 5.28
CA TYR A 52 -7.90 -13.67 4.18
C TYR A 52 -7.56 -14.26 2.81
N LEU A 53 -6.43 -14.97 2.70
CA LEU A 53 -6.04 -15.62 1.44
C LEU A 53 -7.02 -16.72 1.03
N GLN A 54 -7.51 -17.53 1.96
CA GLN A 54 -8.52 -18.56 1.65
C GLN A 54 -9.85 -17.93 1.25
N TRP A 55 -10.27 -16.88 1.96
CA TRP A 55 -11.49 -16.16 1.59
C TRP A 55 -11.39 -15.54 0.19
N ALA A 56 -10.26 -14.94 -0.15
CA ALA A 56 -10.01 -14.44 -1.50
C ALA A 56 -10.11 -15.55 -2.57
N LYS A 57 -9.53 -16.74 -2.29
CA LYS A 57 -9.62 -17.91 -3.18
C LYS A 57 -11.06 -18.41 -3.33
N ASP A 58 -11.84 -18.41 -2.27
CA ASP A 58 -13.24 -18.85 -2.30
C ASP A 58 -14.11 -17.89 -3.12
N ILE A 59 -13.85 -16.58 -3.04
CA ILE A 59 -14.49 -15.58 -3.90
C ILE A 59 -14.17 -15.87 -5.37
N VAL A 60 -12.91 -16.13 -5.71
CA VAL A 60 -12.48 -16.48 -7.07
C VAL A 60 -13.13 -17.79 -7.57
N ARG A 61 -13.38 -18.75 -6.68
CA ARG A 61 -14.07 -20.02 -6.98
C ARG A 61 -15.59 -19.87 -7.16
N GLY A 62 -16.13 -18.65 -7.06
CA GLY A 62 -17.54 -18.35 -7.30
C GLY A 62 -18.37 -18.17 -6.03
N ASN A 63 -17.79 -18.28 -4.84
CA ASN A 63 -18.47 -17.96 -3.58
C ASN A 63 -18.43 -16.45 -3.29
N PHE A 64 -18.94 -15.64 -4.23
CA PHE A 64 -18.79 -14.19 -4.22
C PHE A 64 -19.39 -13.56 -2.95
N LEU A 65 -20.63 -13.91 -2.60
CA LEU A 65 -21.34 -13.32 -1.45
C LEU A 65 -21.00 -14.00 -0.11
N GLY A 66 -20.45 -15.21 -0.14
CA GLY A 66 -20.42 -16.09 1.03
C GLY A 66 -21.81 -16.68 1.34
N LYS A 67 -21.84 -17.58 2.32
CA LYS A 67 -23.09 -18.19 2.82
C LYS A 67 -23.40 -17.79 4.27
N ASP A 68 -22.42 -17.21 4.96
CA ASP A 68 -22.44 -16.91 6.38
C ASP A 68 -22.21 -15.42 6.63
N VAL A 69 -22.40 -14.99 7.88
CA VAL A 69 -22.09 -13.62 8.32
C VAL A 69 -20.60 -13.34 8.15
N PHE A 70 -20.26 -12.15 7.67
CA PHE A 70 -18.87 -11.74 7.50
C PHE A 70 -18.13 -11.72 8.84
N TYR A 71 -17.11 -12.56 8.95
CA TYR A 71 -16.24 -12.64 10.13
C TYR A 71 -15.31 -11.42 10.26
N ALA A 72 -14.90 -10.81 9.14
CA ALA A 72 -14.00 -9.68 9.11
C ALA A 72 -14.41 -8.63 8.05
N LEU A 73 -13.62 -7.56 7.92
CA LEU A 73 -13.83 -6.46 6.97
C LEU A 73 -13.94 -6.99 5.53
N PRO A 74 -15.14 -6.97 4.91
CA PRO A 74 -15.37 -7.69 3.65
C PRO A 74 -14.63 -7.08 2.46
N VAL A 75 -14.37 -5.77 2.49
CA VAL A 75 -13.69 -5.05 1.39
C VAL A 75 -12.31 -5.63 1.07
N TYR A 76 -11.56 -6.05 2.08
CA TYR A 76 -10.20 -6.55 1.89
C TYR A 76 -10.15 -7.90 1.15
N PRO A 77 -10.94 -8.93 1.51
CA PRO A 77 -11.09 -10.15 0.70
C PRO A 77 -11.44 -9.91 -0.77
N TYR A 78 -12.31 -8.95 -1.11
CA TYR A 78 -12.64 -8.63 -2.50
C TYR A 78 -11.48 -7.94 -3.24
N PHE A 79 -10.78 -7.03 -2.56
CA PHE A 79 -9.54 -6.48 -3.11
C PHE A 79 -8.51 -7.60 -3.35
N LEU A 80 -8.36 -8.48 -2.37
CA LEU A 80 -7.37 -9.56 -2.41
C LEU A 80 -7.72 -10.61 -3.47
N SER A 81 -9.01 -10.89 -3.72
CA SER A 81 -9.44 -11.80 -4.78
C SER A 81 -9.14 -11.23 -6.17
N LEU A 82 -9.34 -9.93 -6.38
CA LEU A 82 -8.96 -9.25 -7.61
C LEU A 82 -7.43 -9.29 -7.80
N ALA A 83 -6.66 -8.96 -6.76
CA ALA A 83 -5.21 -9.06 -6.78
C ALA A 83 -4.73 -10.50 -7.04
N TYR A 84 -5.45 -11.50 -6.51
CA TYR A 84 -5.16 -12.91 -6.72
C TYR A 84 -5.33 -13.33 -8.18
N LEU A 85 -6.36 -12.82 -8.87
CA LEU A 85 -6.56 -13.05 -10.30
C LEU A 85 -5.43 -12.45 -11.14
N PHE A 86 -5.04 -11.20 -10.89
CA PHE A 86 -3.95 -10.54 -11.62
C PHE A 86 -2.58 -11.17 -11.35
N SER A 87 -2.42 -11.83 -10.21
CA SER A 87 -1.18 -12.48 -9.81
C SER A 87 -1.10 -13.94 -10.28
N GLU A 88 -2.08 -14.43 -11.04
CA GLU A 88 -2.18 -15.85 -11.44
C GLU A 88 -2.15 -16.81 -10.24
N GLY A 89 -2.57 -16.32 -9.07
CA GLY A 89 -2.58 -17.06 -7.81
C GLY A 89 -1.25 -17.10 -7.04
N GLU A 90 -0.21 -16.43 -7.53
CA GLU A 90 1.12 -16.40 -6.90
C GLU A 90 1.19 -15.42 -5.72
N VAL A 91 1.37 -15.94 -4.50
CA VAL A 91 1.41 -15.13 -3.26
C VAL A 91 2.51 -14.06 -3.29
N PHE A 92 3.63 -14.34 -3.98
CA PHE A 92 4.69 -13.37 -4.19
C PHE A 92 4.19 -12.10 -4.89
N ALA A 93 3.44 -12.25 -5.99
CA ALA A 93 2.89 -11.13 -6.73
C ALA A 93 1.79 -10.39 -5.94
N LEU A 94 0.98 -11.10 -5.15
CA LEU A 94 0.03 -10.45 -4.22
C LEU A 94 0.74 -9.53 -3.22
N ILE A 95 1.84 -10.01 -2.63
CA ILE A 95 2.63 -9.21 -1.69
C ILE A 95 3.27 -8.01 -2.39
N LEU A 96 3.76 -8.16 -3.64
CA LEU A 96 4.27 -7.02 -4.39
C LEU A 96 3.22 -5.94 -4.64
N ILE A 97 1.97 -6.33 -4.93
CA ILE A 97 0.85 -5.38 -5.07
C ILE A 97 0.62 -4.64 -3.75
N GLN A 98 0.64 -5.33 -2.61
CA GLN A 98 0.51 -4.67 -1.31
C GLN A 98 1.68 -3.75 -0.97
N ILE A 99 2.91 -4.16 -1.26
CA ILE A 99 4.11 -3.32 -1.11
C ILE A 99 3.97 -2.04 -1.94
N LEU A 100 3.42 -2.12 -3.15
CA LEU A 100 3.15 -0.95 -3.98
C LEU A 100 2.13 -0.02 -3.32
N ILE A 101 1.04 -0.54 -2.77
CA ILE A 101 0.04 0.25 -2.04
C ILE A 101 0.68 0.91 -0.80
N GLY A 102 1.47 0.16 -0.03
CA GLY A 102 2.22 0.69 1.11
C GLY A 102 3.20 1.80 0.73
N ALA A 103 3.86 1.68 -0.42
CA ALA A 103 4.73 2.73 -0.94
C ALA A 103 3.95 3.97 -1.38
N LEU A 104 2.78 3.81 -1.99
CA LEU A 104 1.89 4.91 -2.34
C LEU A 104 1.38 5.63 -1.09
N ASN A 105 1.14 4.92 0.02
CA ASN A 105 0.79 5.55 1.30
C ASN A 105 1.82 6.58 1.75
N CYS A 106 3.12 6.28 1.62
CA CYS A 106 4.18 7.25 1.93
C CYS A 106 4.07 8.51 1.06
N GLY A 107 3.84 8.35 -0.24
CA GLY A 107 3.60 9.48 -1.15
C GLY A 107 2.36 10.30 -0.77
N LEU A 108 1.26 9.63 -0.39
CA LEU A 108 0.04 10.32 0.05
C LEU A 108 0.23 11.04 1.38
N ILE A 109 1.02 10.49 2.32
CA ILE A 109 1.42 11.17 3.56
C ILE A 109 2.17 12.47 3.25
N TYR A 110 3.06 12.47 2.25
CA TYR A 110 3.70 13.70 1.78
C TYR A 110 2.68 14.73 1.28
N LEU A 111 1.73 14.31 0.46
CA LEU A 111 0.70 15.21 -0.07
C LEU A 111 -0.18 15.79 1.04
N LEU A 112 -0.57 14.97 2.01
CA LEU A 112 -1.36 15.38 3.15
C LEU A 112 -0.61 16.38 4.03
N GLY A 113 0.63 16.06 4.43
CA GLY A 113 1.46 16.97 5.23
C GLY A 113 1.77 18.29 4.51
N ARG A 114 1.95 18.24 3.19
CA ARG A 114 2.10 19.44 2.35
C ARG A 114 0.83 20.28 2.32
N ARG A 115 -0.34 19.65 2.21
CA ARG A 115 -1.64 20.32 2.14
C ARG A 115 -2.00 20.98 3.47
N LEU A 116 -1.75 20.31 4.59
CA LEU A 116 -2.10 20.80 5.93
C LEU A 116 -1.10 21.81 6.48
N PHE A 117 0.19 21.67 6.12
CA PHE A 117 1.25 22.51 6.64
C PHE A 117 2.11 23.08 5.49
N ASN A 118 3.21 22.41 5.15
CA ASN A 118 4.12 22.85 4.11
C ASN A 118 4.92 21.67 3.55
N SER A 119 5.68 21.90 2.48
CA SER A 119 6.42 20.83 1.80
C SER A 119 7.50 20.17 2.66
N GLN A 120 8.08 20.87 3.63
CA GLN A 120 9.11 20.28 4.51
C GLN A 120 8.47 19.30 5.49
N VAL A 121 7.35 19.67 6.11
CA VAL A 121 6.58 18.79 7.00
C VAL A 121 6.12 17.54 6.26
N GLY A 122 5.59 17.68 5.03
CA GLY A 122 5.22 16.52 4.22
C GLY A 122 6.39 15.58 3.93
N ILE A 123 7.58 16.11 3.62
CA ILE A 123 8.77 15.30 3.36
C ILE A 123 9.18 14.55 4.63
N ILE A 124 9.28 15.24 5.76
CA ILE A 124 9.68 14.63 7.04
C ILE A 124 8.68 13.54 7.45
N ALA A 125 7.38 13.82 7.38
CA ALA A 125 6.34 12.85 7.69
C ALA A 125 6.42 11.60 6.79
N SER A 126 6.61 11.79 5.48
CA SER A 126 6.79 10.66 4.56
C SER A 126 8.07 9.89 4.82
N LEU A 127 9.19 10.54 5.13
CA LEU A 127 10.45 9.86 5.43
C LEU A 127 10.33 8.98 6.69
N ILE A 128 9.65 9.50 7.73
CA ILE A 128 9.31 8.72 8.92
C ILE A 128 8.46 7.51 8.52
N ALA A 129 7.41 7.71 7.71
CA ALA A 129 6.56 6.61 7.24
C ALA A 129 7.30 5.60 6.36
N CYS A 130 8.30 6.02 5.57
CA CYS A 130 9.13 5.14 4.77
C CYS A 130 9.96 4.19 5.65
N ALA A 131 10.45 4.68 6.79
CA ALA A 131 11.31 3.95 7.72
C ALA A 131 10.56 3.29 8.88
N TYR A 132 9.25 3.52 9.01
CA TYR A 132 8.48 3.02 10.15
C TYR A 132 8.32 1.49 10.09
N PRO A 133 8.90 0.72 11.04
CA PRO A 133 9.00 -0.73 10.91
C PRO A 133 7.65 -1.43 10.82
N MET A 134 6.62 -0.92 11.51
CA MET A 134 5.29 -1.51 11.46
C MET A 134 4.67 -1.38 10.08
N PHE A 135 4.81 -0.24 9.38
CA PHE A 135 4.29 -0.15 8.01
C PHE A 135 4.98 -1.17 7.10
N ILE A 136 6.32 -1.24 7.17
CA ILE A 136 7.10 -2.18 6.37
C ILE A 136 6.69 -3.64 6.64
N PHE A 137 6.44 -4.00 7.91
CA PHE A 137 6.01 -5.33 8.31
C PHE A 137 4.61 -5.66 7.81
N TYR A 138 3.64 -4.76 8.01
CA TYR A 138 2.24 -4.99 7.63
C TYR A 138 2.03 -4.99 6.11
N ASP A 139 2.81 -4.21 5.35
CA ASP A 139 2.75 -4.18 3.88
C ASP A 139 3.10 -5.55 3.25
N ARG A 140 3.77 -6.42 4.00
CA ARG A 140 4.06 -7.79 3.59
C ARG A 140 3.00 -8.80 4.04
N MET A 141 2.33 -8.53 5.17
CA MET A 141 1.29 -9.40 5.69
C MET A 141 0.03 -9.29 4.82
N LEU A 142 -0.65 -10.40 4.54
CA LEU A 142 -1.94 -10.37 3.82
C LEU A 142 -3.06 -9.90 4.76
N LEU A 143 -2.98 -8.64 5.20
CA LEU A 143 -3.87 -8.01 6.17
C LEU A 143 -4.42 -6.68 5.64
N PRO A 144 -5.57 -6.21 6.15
CA PRO A 144 -6.25 -5.02 5.63
C PRO A 144 -5.56 -3.69 5.89
N ALA A 145 -4.52 -3.65 6.74
CA ALA A 145 -3.94 -2.42 7.26
C ALA A 145 -3.47 -1.45 6.15
N SER A 146 -2.70 -1.94 5.19
CA SER A 146 -2.11 -1.12 4.12
C SER A 146 -3.18 -0.53 3.20
N LEU A 147 -4.20 -1.33 2.87
CA LEU A 147 -5.34 -0.87 2.07
C LEU A 147 -6.20 0.14 2.84
N ALA A 148 -6.45 -0.09 4.13
CA ALA A 148 -7.23 0.81 4.96
C ALA A 148 -6.56 2.19 5.07
N ILE A 149 -5.25 2.22 5.29
CA ILE A 149 -4.45 3.46 5.30
C ILE A 149 -4.54 4.16 3.94
N PHE A 150 -4.43 3.41 2.84
CA PHE A 150 -4.50 3.97 1.49
C PHE A 150 -5.82 4.65 1.20
N LEU A 151 -6.94 3.97 1.46
CA LEU A 151 -8.26 4.52 1.27
C LEU A 151 -8.51 5.73 2.18
N GLY A 152 -8.05 5.67 3.44
CA GLY A 152 -8.12 6.79 4.37
C GLY A 152 -7.35 8.02 3.87
N LEU A 153 -6.11 7.84 3.44
CA LEU A 153 -5.28 8.93 2.91
C LEU A 153 -5.81 9.49 1.58
N LEU A 154 -6.39 8.64 0.74
CA LEU A 154 -7.00 9.07 -0.53
C LEU A 154 -8.27 9.92 -0.32
N SER A 155 -8.97 9.72 0.80
CA SER A 155 -10.19 10.44 1.13
C SER A 155 -9.98 11.83 1.73
N ALA A 156 -8.75 12.15 2.17
CA ALA A 156 -8.41 13.39 2.88
C ALA A 156 -8.16 14.59 1.96
#